data_AF-A0A1I2TJ99-F1
#
_entry.id   AF-A0A1I2TJ99-F1
#
_cell.length_a   1.000
_cell.length_b   1.000
_cell.length_c   1.000
_cell.angle_alpha   90.00
_cell.angle_beta   90.00
_cell.angle_gamma   90.00
#
_symmetry.space_group_name_H-M   'P 1'
#
loop_
_entity.id
_entity.type
_entity.pdbx_description
1 polymer ?
#
loop_
_entity_poly.entity_id
_entity_poly.type
_entity_poly.pdbx_seq_one_letter_code
_entity_poly.pdbx_strand_id
1 'polypeptide(L)'
;MRVKTKTAADIMVPIDSYVTINKDATLYEAIIALRGAMHSEGKAWHGHRSVLVLGDGGKLVGILTMSGLLRAAGLKEIDDDPEIKAESWGWYYVNQLREETKMRVRDFMRPLDLYTVDASVAVIDIALTLLKYQVNSLPVLKQGKPVGIVRSLDVFMVIDEFFH
;
A
#
# COMPACT_ATOMS: atom_id res chain seq x y z
N MET A 1 -36.88 3.19 -7.11
CA MET A 1 -35.55 3.77 -7.40
C MET A 1 -34.56 2.62 -7.39
N ARG A 2 -33.85 2.31 -8.48
CA ARG A 2 -32.75 1.32 -8.41
C ARG A 2 -31.60 1.99 -7.68
N VAL A 3 -31.17 1.45 -6.53
CA VAL A 3 -29.96 1.90 -5.85
C VAL A 3 -28.82 1.72 -6.84
N LYS A 4 -28.16 2.84 -7.19
CA LYS A 4 -27.03 2.81 -8.12
C LYS A 4 -25.86 2.16 -7.36
N THR A 5 -25.45 0.97 -7.78
CA THR A 5 -24.33 0.26 -7.17
C THR A 5 -23.07 1.10 -7.29
N LYS A 6 -22.42 1.44 -6.17
CA LYS A 6 -21.12 2.11 -6.16
C LYS A 6 -20.06 1.23 -6.80
N THR A 7 -19.11 1.89 -7.46
CA THR A 7 -18.00 1.27 -8.19
C THR A 7 -16.65 1.65 -7.59
N ALA A 8 -15.57 1.01 -8.05
CA ALA A 8 -14.22 1.38 -7.67
C ALA A 8 -13.92 2.87 -7.95
N ALA A 9 -14.36 3.40 -9.09
CA ALA A 9 -14.19 4.81 -9.44
C ALA A 9 -14.84 5.76 -8.43
N ASP A 10 -15.93 5.34 -7.78
CA ASP A 10 -16.67 6.18 -6.83
C ASP A 10 -15.98 6.27 -5.46
N ILE A 11 -15.12 5.31 -5.11
CA ILE A 11 -14.53 5.20 -3.76
C ILE A 11 -13.00 5.18 -3.75
N MET A 12 -12.34 5.07 -4.91
CA MET A 12 -10.88 5.04 -4.97
C MET A 12 -10.27 6.38 -4.56
N VAL A 13 -9.04 6.30 -4.08
CA VAL A 13 -8.18 7.46 -3.94
C VAL A 13 -7.45 7.71 -5.27
N PRO A 14 -7.48 8.93 -5.81
CA PRO A 14 -6.77 9.28 -7.04
C PRO A 14 -5.27 9.00 -6.96
N ILE A 15 -4.70 8.56 -8.08
CA ILE A 15 -3.29 8.12 -8.11
C ILE A 15 -2.30 9.25 -7.88
N ASP A 16 -2.67 10.48 -8.25
CA ASP A 16 -1.88 11.71 -8.07
C ASP A 16 -1.80 12.18 -6.61
N SER A 17 -2.64 11.63 -5.74
CA SER A 17 -2.62 11.90 -4.30
C SER A 17 -1.48 11.15 -3.60
N TYR A 18 -0.92 10.12 -4.23
CA TYR A 18 0.12 9.30 -3.62
C TYR A 18 1.53 9.86 -3.90
N VAL A 19 2.36 9.86 -2.86
CA VAL A 19 3.79 10.09 -3.03
C VAL A 19 4.42 8.95 -3.82
N THR A 20 5.45 9.30 -4.60
CA THR A 20 6.18 8.36 -5.47
C THR A 20 7.61 8.18 -5.00
N ILE A 21 8.20 7.02 -5.31
CA ILE A 21 9.60 6.72 -5.05
C ILE A 21 10.20 5.89 -6.19
N ASN A 22 11.50 6.04 -6.45
CA ASN A 22 12.20 5.25 -7.46
C ASN A 22 12.38 3.78 -7.01
N LYS A 23 12.27 2.82 -7.93
CA LYS A 23 12.47 1.38 -7.69
C LYS A 23 13.86 1.03 -7.11
N ASP A 24 14.86 1.86 -7.39
CA ASP A 24 16.23 1.72 -6.95
C ASP A 24 16.53 2.52 -5.68
N ALA A 25 15.52 3.19 -5.09
CA ALA A 25 15.65 3.77 -3.77
C ALA A 25 15.83 2.69 -2.69
N THR A 26 16.41 3.07 -1.57
CA THR A 26 16.61 2.21 -0.41
C THR A 26 15.32 2.02 0.40
N LEU A 27 15.28 0.97 1.21
CA LEU A 27 14.20 0.77 2.18
C LEU A 27 14.03 1.96 3.14
N TYR A 28 15.14 2.55 3.59
CA TYR A 28 15.14 3.71 4.46
C TYR A 28 14.44 4.90 3.79
N GLU A 29 14.83 5.26 2.56
CA GLU A 29 14.20 6.35 1.80
C GLU A 29 12.69 6.13 1.64
N ALA A 30 12.25 4.88 1.42
CA ALA A 30 10.84 4.54 1.35
C ALA A 30 10.09 4.75 2.68
N ILE A 31 10.71 4.42 3.82
CA ILE A 31 10.16 4.68 5.15
C ILE A 31 10.04 6.19 5.40
N ILE A 32 11.07 6.97 5.03
CA ILE A 32 11.06 8.43 5.15
C ILE A 32 9.95 9.05 4.28
N ALA A 33 9.84 8.62 3.02
CA ALA A 33 8.83 9.11 2.09
C ALA A 33 7.41 8.82 2.61
N LEU A 34 7.15 7.58 3.05
CA LEU A 34 5.85 7.22 3.62
C LEU A 34 5.55 8.00 4.90
N ARG A 35 6.54 8.16 5.80
CA ARG A 35 6.38 8.93 7.04
C ARG A 35 6.08 10.39 6.77
N GLY A 36 6.75 11.00 5.79
CA GLY A 36 6.48 12.37 5.34
C GLY A 36 5.05 12.54 4.82
N ALA A 37 4.59 11.60 3.99
CA ALA A 37 3.21 11.60 3.46
C ALA A 37 2.12 11.44 4.53
N MET A 38 2.48 10.92 5.71
CA MET A 38 1.55 10.83 6.86
C MET A 38 1.50 12.11 7.70
N HIS A 39 2.50 12.99 7.60
CA HIS A 39 2.61 14.21 8.43
C HIS A 39 2.11 15.48 7.72
N SER A 40 1.69 15.40 6.46
CA SER A 40 1.13 16.52 5.72
C SER A 40 -0.36 16.70 6.01
N GLU A 41 -0.70 17.90 6.52
CA GLU A 41 -2.03 18.52 6.54
C GLU A 41 -3.04 18.14 7.64
N GLY A 42 -2.70 18.37 8.92
CA GLY A 42 -3.63 18.93 9.94
C GLY A 42 -5.01 18.27 10.18
N LYS A 43 -5.29 17.12 9.58
CA LYS A 43 -6.54 16.36 9.65
C LYS A 43 -6.21 14.95 10.10
N ALA A 44 -7.10 14.40 10.93
CA ALA A 44 -6.96 13.09 11.53
C ALA A 44 -6.55 12.02 10.49
N TRP A 45 -5.41 11.34 10.70
CA TRP A 45 -5.05 10.02 10.16
C TRP A 45 -5.61 9.59 8.77
N HIS A 46 -5.57 10.47 7.77
CA HIS A 46 -5.98 10.14 6.40
C HIS A 46 -4.79 9.94 5.43
N GLY A 47 -3.55 10.04 5.91
CA GLY A 47 -2.35 9.84 5.10
C GLY A 47 -2.32 8.48 4.38
N HIS A 48 -1.81 8.48 3.15
CA HIS A 48 -1.70 7.28 2.33
C HIS A 48 -0.80 6.26 3.04
N ARG A 49 -1.29 5.02 3.23
CA ARG A 49 -0.52 3.91 3.85
C ARG A 49 0.32 3.16 2.81
N SER A 50 0.66 3.84 1.71
CA SER A 50 1.36 3.26 0.57
C SER A 50 2.13 4.34 -0.17
N VAL A 51 3.26 3.97 -0.76
CA VAL A 51 3.98 4.77 -1.75
C VAL A 51 3.92 4.07 -3.10
N LEU A 52 3.84 4.87 -4.17
CA LEU A 52 3.87 4.38 -5.54
C LEU A 52 5.32 4.25 -6.01
N VAL A 53 5.63 3.16 -6.72
CA VAL A 53 7.00 2.90 -7.18
C VAL A 53 7.13 3.19 -8.66
N LEU A 54 8.09 4.06 -8.99
CA LEU A 54 8.47 4.44 -10.34
C LEU A 54 9.66 3.61 -10.82
N GLY A 55 9.52 3.00 -11.99
CA GLY A 55 10.60 2.35 -12.73
C GLY A 55 11.27 3.30 -13.71
N ASP A 56 11.94 2.73 -14.71
CA ASP A 56 12.64 3.50 -15.72
C ASP A 56 11.66 4.29 -16.59
N GLY A 57 12.04 5.51 -16.97
CA GLY A 57 11.18 6.40 -17.76
C GLY A 57 9.93 6.90 -17.01
N GLY A 58 9.90 6.85 -15.67
CA GLY A 58 8.81 7.38 -14.85
C GLY A 58 7.53 6.54 -14.88
N LYS A 59 7.60 5.29 -15.34
CA LYS A 59 6.44 4.38 -15.34
C LYS A 59 6.15 3.86 -13.94
N LEU A 60 4.88 3.78 -13.57
CA LEU A 60 4.47 3.10 -12.34
C LEU A 60 4.64 1.59 -12.51
N VAL A 61 5.47 0.98 -11.66
CA VAL A 61 5.82 -0.45 -11.73
C VAL A 61 5.42 -1.23 -10.48
N GLY A 62 5.14 -0.53 -9.38
CA GLY A 62 4.78 -1.19 -8.14
C GLY A 62 4.10 -0.28 -7.14
N ILE A 63 3.66 -0.91 -6.07
CA ILE A 63 3.13 -0.26 -4.88
C ILE A 63 3.78 -0.89 -3.66
N LEU A 64 4.12 -0.03 -2.70
CA LEU A 64 4.73 -0.45 -1.47
C LEU A 64 3.87 0.04 -0.31
N THR A 65 3.27 -0.90 0.42
CA THR A 65 2.41 -0.60 1.57
C THR A 65 3.23 -0.46 2.84
N MET A 66 2.67 0.20 3.86
CA MET A 66 3.24 0.21 5.22
C MET A 66 3.51 -1.21 5.72
N SER A 67 2.58 -2.15 5.49
CA SER A 67 2.79 -3.56 5.85
C SER A 67 3.95 -4.20 5.09
N GLY A 68 4.14 -3.88 3.80
CA GLY A 68 5.28 -4.34 3.01
C GLY A 68 6.61 -3.81 3.56
N LEU A 69 6.65 -2.52 3.92
CA LEU A 69 7.81 -1.89 4.57
C LEU A 69 8.15 -2.53 5.91
N LEU A 70 7.15 -2.75 6.78
CA LEU A 70 7.35 -3.39 8.08
C LEU A 70 7.88 -4.82 7.93
N ARG A 71 7.36 -5.58 6.96
CA ARG A 71 7.88 -6.92 6.64
C ARG A 71 9.32 -6.87 6.13
N ALA A 72 9.63 -5.93 5.23
CA ALA A 72 10.98 -5.75 4.70
C ALA A 72 11.99 -5.31 5.78
N ALA A 73 11.54 -4.61 6.81
CA ALA A 73 12.34 -4.26 7.99
C ALA A 73 12.53 -5.44 8.98
N GLY A 74 12.14 -6.66 8.61
CA GLY A 74 12.31 -7.86 9.44
C GLY A 74 11.24 -8.04 10.53
N LEU A 75 10.24 -7.16 10.63
CA LEU A 75 9.27 -7.17 11.76
C LEU A 75 8.29 -8.35 11.74
N LYS A 76 8.25 -9.12 10.65
CA LYS A 76 7.43 -10.33 10.56
C LYS A 76 8.02 -11.49 11.38
N GLU A 77 9.34 -11.55 11.48
CA GLU A 77 10.05 -12.68 12.10
C GLU A 77 9.92 -12.70 13.63
N ILE A 78 9.46 -11.61 14.24
CA ILE A 78 9.21 -11.51 15.68
C ILE A 78 7.80 -11.95 16.08
N ASP A 79 6.84 -11.91 15.15
CA ASP A 79 5.48 -12.39 15.41
C ASP A 79 5.44 -13.93 15.49
N ASP A 80 6.39 -14.59 14.79
CA ASP A 80 6.48 -16.05 14.70
C ASP A 80 7.42 -16.69 15.75
N ASP A 81 8.20 -15.91 16.52
CA ASP A 81 9.13 -16.41 17.56
C ASP A 81 8.99 -15.68 18.92
N PRO A 82 8.37 -16.33 19.93
CA PRO A 82 8.18 -15.76 21.27
C PRO A 82 9.47 -15.48 22.07
N GLU A 83 10.63 -16.01 21.65
CA GLU A 83 11.88 -15.88 22.40
C GLU A 83 12.71 -14.64 22.04
N ILE A 84 12.32 -13.89 21.00
CA ILE A 84 13.01 -12.65 20.59
C ILE A 84 12.68 -11.53 21.58
N LYS A 85 13.48 -11.42 22.65
CA LYS A 85 13.40 -10.33 23.63
C LYS A 85 13.68 -8.98 22.97
N ALA A 86 12.85 -7.98 23.32
CA ALA A 86 12.92 -6.59 22.86
C ALA A 86 14.30 -5.91 23.07
N GLU A 87 15.20 -6.49 23.87
CA GLU A 87 16.56 -5.99 24.12
C GLU A 87 17.55 -6.35 22.99
N SER A 88 17.29 -7.40 22.21
CA SER A 88 18.09 -7.79 21.03
C SER A 88 17.82 -6.91 19.81
N TRP A 89 16.67 -6.23 19.82
CA TRP A 89 16.18 -5.43 18.71
C TRP A 89 16.99 -4.17 18.44
N GLY A 90 17.39 -3.43 19.47
CA GLY A 90 18.17 -2.20 19.27
C GLY A 90 19.51 -2.47 18.57
N TRP A 91 20.14 -3.61 18.89
CA TRP A 91 21.44 -4.00 18.34
C TRP A 91 21.31 -4.69 16.96
N TYR A 92 20.28 -5.54 16.76
CA TYR A 92 19.96 -6.10 15.44
C TYR A 92 19.55 -4.99 14.45
N TYR A 93 18.70 -4.06 14.88
CA TYR A 93 18.29 -2.89 14.10
C TYR A 93 19.50 -2.04 13.70
N VAL A 94 20.38 -1.67 14.65
CA VAL A 94 21.61 -0.92 14.37
C VAL A 94 22.58 -1.67 13.42
N ASN A 95 22.66 -3.00 13.51
CA ASN A 95 23.51 -3.80 12.62
C ASN A 95 22.90 -4.04 11.24
N GLN A 96 21.58 -4.16 11.10
CA GLN A 96 20.91 -4.24 9.80
C GLN A 96 20.90 -2.88 9.08
N LEU A 97 20.81 -1.75 9.81
CA LEU A 97 20.96 -0.43 9.21
C LEU A 97 22.37 -0.24 8.60
N ARG A 98 23.40 -0.92 9.11
CA ARG A 98 24.74 -0.92 8.48
C ARG A 98 24.81 -1.64 7.13
N GLU A 99 23.86 -2.53 6.81
CA GLU A 99 23.72 -3.20 5.51
C GLU A 99 22.68 -2.50 4.58
N GLU A 100 22.12 -1.33 4.97
CA GLU A 100 21.08 -0.54 4.27
C GLU A 100 21.34 -0.25 2.78
N THR A 101 22.58 -0.37 2.34
CA THR A 101 23.00 -0.02 0.97
C THR A 101 22.53 -1.03 -0.09
N LYS A 102 22.06 -2.22 0.31
CA LYS A 102 21.69 -3.30 -0.62
C LYS A 102 20.19 -3.48 -0.86
N MET A 103 19.33 -3.22 0.11
CA MET A 103 17.89 -3.47 -0.03
C MET A 103 17.20 -2.36 -0.83
N ARG A 104 16.74 -2.69 -2.03
CA ARG A 104 16.10 -1.75 -2.95
C ARG A 104 14.60 -1.94 -2.96
N VAL A 105 13.85 -0.85 -3.15
CA VAL A 105 12.38 -0.86 -3.23
C VAL A 105 11.83 -1.95 -4.15
N ARG A 106 12.48 -2.16 -5.30
CA ARG A 106 12.12 -3.22 -6.25
C ARG A 106 12.10 -4.64 -5.67
N ASP A 107 12.87 -4.90 -4.61
CA ASP A 107 13.04 -6.25 -4.05
C ASP A 107 11.85 -6.65 -3.16
N PHE A 108 11.06 -5.69 -2.70
CA PHE A 108 9.96 -5.91 -1.75
C PHE A 108 8.65 -5.18 -2.12
N MET A 109 8.64 -4.37 -3.17
CA MET A 109 7.40 -3.80 -3.71
C MET A 109 6.48 -4.91 -4.23
N ARG A 110 5.17 -4.68 -4.16
CA ARG A 110 4.21 -5.49 -4.90
C ARG A 110 4.16 -4.96 -6.35
N PRO A 111 4.32 -5.81 -7.38
CA PRO A 111 4.09 -5.39 -8.76
C PRO A 111 2.69 -4.79 -8.92
N LEU A 112 2.59 -3.69 -9.68
CA LEU A 112 1.36 -2.91 -9.76
C LEU A 112 0.20 -3.69 -10.39
N ASP A 113 0.52 -4.57 -11.33
CA ASP A 113 -0.40 -5.40 -12.12
C ASP A 113 -0.74 -6.74 -11.47
N LEU A 114 -0.13 -7.08 -10.32
CA LEU A 114 -0.33 -8.38 -9.69
C LEU A 114 -1.79 -8.62 -9.29
N TYR A 115 -2.41 -7.64 -8.64
CA TYR A 115 -3.82 -7.68 -8.25
C TYR A 115 -4.45 -6.31 -8.49
N THR A 116 -5.29 -6.21 -9.52
CA THR A 116 -5.95 -4.97 -9.92
C THR A 116 -7.44 -5.16 -10.11
N VAL A 117 -8.18 -4.06 -10.13
CA VAL A 117 -9.60 -4.05 -10.51
C VAL A 117 -9.88 -2.97 -11.57
N ASP A 118 -10.91 -3.16 -12.38
CA ASP A 118 -11.38 -2.12 -13.29
C ASP A 118 -12.17 -1.03 -12.52
N ALA A 119 -12.08 0.21 -12.98
CA ALA A 119 -12.76 1.36 -12.42
C ALA A 119 -14.28 1.19 -12.33
N SER A 120 -14.90 0.39 -13.22
CA SER A 120 -16.34 0.13 -13.18
C SER A 120 -16.75 -1.03 -12.28
N VAL A 121 -15.80 -1.74 -11.64
CA VAL A 121 -16.14 -2.91 -10.80
C VAL A 121 -16.96 -2.48 -9.59
N ALA A 122 -17.92 -3.31 -9.17
CA ALA A 122 -18.75 -3.02 -8.00
C ALA A 122 -17.97 -3.16 -6.69
N VAL A 123 -18.35 -2.38 -5.66
CA VAL A 123 -17.67 -2.40 -4.34
C VAL A 123 -17.63 -3.80 -3.70
N ILE A 124 -18.65 -4.63 -3.89
CA ILE A 124 -18.67 -6.00 -3.37
C ILE A 124 -17.54 -6.86 -3.96
N ASP A 125 -17.27 -6.72 -5.26
CA ASP A 125 -16.20 -7.45 -5.94
C ASP A 125 -14.82 -6.96 -5.49
N ILE A 126 -14.69 -5.66 -5.17
CA ILE A 126 -13.49 -5.11 -4.53
C ILE A 126 -13.26 -5.79 -3.18
N ALA A 127 -14.29 -5.87 -2.33
CA ALA A 127 -14.22 -6.50 -1.02
C ALA A 127 -13.78 -7.97 -1.13
N LEU A 128 -14.42 -8.73 -2.03
CA LEU A 128 -14.06 -10.13 -2.30
C LEU A 128 -12.62 -10.27 -2.80
N THR A 129 -12.16 -9.35 -3.66
CA THR A 129 -10.80 -9.36 -4.20
C THR A 129 -9.74 -9.05 -3.12
N LEU A 130 -10.01 -8.07 -2.25
CA LEU A 130 -9.14 -7.75 -1.11
C LEU A 130 -8.99 -8.95 -0.18
N LEU A 131 -10.09 -9.63 0.16
CA LEU A 131 -10.11 -10.81 1.01
C LEU A 131 -9.40 -12.01 0.36
N LYS A 132 -9.71 -12.29 -0.91
CA LYS A 132 -9.12 -13.40 -1.67
C LYS A 132 -7.60 -13.34 -1.70
N TYR A 133 -7.04 -12.15 -1.93
CA TYR A 133 -5.59 -11.96 -2.02
C TYR A 133 -4.94 -11.54 -0.70
N GLN A 134 -5.72 -11.39 0.38
CA GLN A 134 -5.26 -10.93 1.69
C GLN A 134 -4.45 -9.63 1.61
N VAL A 135 -4.94 -8.68 0.80
CA VAL A 135 -4.31 -7.37 0.60
C VAL A 135 -5.24 -6.26 1.07
N ASN A 136 -4.65 -5.17 1.57
CA ASN A 136 -5.41 -4.02 2.08
C ASN A 136 -5.71 -2.96 1.02
N SER A 137 -5.19 -3.12 -0.19
CA SER A 137 -5.43 -2.19 -1.29
C SER A 137 -5.21 -2.83 -2.66
N LEU A 138 -5.92 -2.30 -3.66
CA LEU A 138 -5.87 -2.71 -5.06
C LEU A 138 -5.71 -1.46 -5.93
N PRO A 139 -4.76 -1.44 -6.88
CA PRO A 139 -4.76 -0.47 -7.95
C PRO A 139 -6.01 -0.61 -8.82
N VAL A 140 -6.58 0.53 -9.18
CA VAL A 140 -7.76 0.66 -10.03
C VAL A 140 -7.29 1.08 -11.42
N LEU A 141 -7.70 0.32 -12.43
CA LEU A 141 -7.39 0.59 -13.82
C LEU A 141 -8.61 1.17 -14.55
N LYS A 142 -8.37 2.12 -15.45
CA LYS A 142 -9.34 2.55 -16.45
C LYS A 142 -8.71 2.41 -17.82
N GLN A 143 -9.31 1.61 -18.70
CA GLN A 143 -8.73 1.31 -20.02
C GLN A 143 -7.28 0.80 -19.93
N GLY A 144 -7.00 -0.05 -18.93
CA GLY A 144 -5.67 -0.62 -18.67
C GLY A 144 -4.66 0.34 -18.04
N LYS A 145 -5.04 1.59 -17.75
CA LYS A 145 -4.16 2.59 -17.11
C LYS A 145 -4.50 2.75 -15.63
N PRO A 146 -3.50 2.77 -14.72
CA PRO A 146 -3.74 3.08 -13.31
C PRO A 146 -4.32 4.48 -13.12
N VAL A 147 -5.46 4.59 -12.44
CA VAL A 147 -6.14 5.87 -12.17
C VAL A 147 -6.35 6.14 -10.68
N GLY A 148 -6.23 5.13 -9.83
CA GLY A 148 -6.36 5.27 -8.39
C GLY A 148 -6.05 3.99 -7.65
N ILE A 149 -6.25 4.02 -6.34
CA ILE A 149 -6.11 2.88 -5.44
C ILE A 149 -7.34 2.82 -4.55
N VAL A 150 -7.97 1.66 -4.45
CA VAL A 150 -9.03 1.40 -3.48
C VAL A 150 -8.48 0.60 -2.31
N ARG A 151 -8.85 0.99 -1.09
CA ARG A 151 -8.39 0.40 0.17
C ARG A 151 -9.54 -0.32 0.86
N SER A 152 -9.21 -1.26 1.76
CA SER A 152 -10.21 -1.88 2.63
C SER A 152 -10.98 -0.85 3.48
N LEU A 153 -10.34 0.25 3.87
CA LEU A 153 -11.00 1.38 4.52
C LEU A 153 -12.05 2.03 3.63
N ASP A 154 -11.75 2.25 2.35
CA ASP A 154 -12.68 2.90 1.41
C ASP A 154 -13.94 2.06 1.20
N VAL A 155 -13.77 0.73 1.13
CA VAL A 155 -14.88 -0.24 1.12
C VAL A 155 -15.67 -0.17 2.42
N PHE A 156 -14.99 -0.17 3.58
CA PHE A 156 -15.64 -0.14 4.89
C PHE A 156 -16.49 1.12 5.09
N MET A 157 -16.05 2.27 4.56
CA MET A 157 -16.77 3.55 4.67
C MET A 157 -18.10 3.60 3.88
N VAL A 158 -18.37 2.64 3.00
CA VAL A 158 -19.59 2.62 2.17
C VAL A 158 -20.35 1.30 2.27
N ILE A 159 -19.95 0.40 3.17
CA ILE A 159 -20.49 -0.97 3.22
C ILE A 159 -21.91 -1.02 3.79
N ASP A 160 -22.30 -0.04 4.61
CA ASP A 160 -23.63 0.12 5.20
C ASP A 160 -24.72 0.30 4.14
N GLU A 161 -24.39 0.92 3.01
CA GLU A 161 -25.28 1.08 1.85
C GLU A 161 -25.77 -0.25 1.25
N PHE A 162 -25.12 -1.38 1.56
CA PHE A 162 -25.54 -2.71 1.11
C PHE A 162 -26.52 -3.41 2.08
N PHE A 163 -26.77 -2.83 3.25
CA PHE A 163 -27.66 -3.39 4.29
C PHE A 163 -29.01 -2.65 4.39
N HIS A 164 -29.34 -1.79 3.42
CA HIS A 164 -30.54 -0.96 3.39
C HIS A 164 -31.42 -1.20 2.16
#